data_AF-X1M8I3-F1
#
_entry.id   AF-X1M8I3-F1
#
_cell.length_a   1.000
_cell.length_b   1.000
_cell.length_c   1.000
_cell.angle_alpha   90.00
_cell.angle_beta   90.00
_cell.angle_gamma   90.00
#
_symmetry.space_group_name_H-M   'P 1'
#
loop_
_entity.id
_entity.type
_entity.pdbx_description
1 polymer ?
#
loop_
_entity_poly.entity_id
_entity_poly.type
_entity_poly.pdbx_seq_one_letter_code
_entity_poly.pdbx_strand_id
1 'polypeptide(L)'
;MRLEDNPQAVAAAVDYAERQVGKNYDWLLWKSNERSHYCSELIWHAYKVSGIDLDSDGGLFVTPDDIANSPHLAKIHQQKRSSSP
;
A
#
# COMPACT_ATOMS: atom_id res chain seq x y z
N MET A 1 -2.49 -0.92 10.30
CA MET A 1 -1.08 -1.21 10.62
C MET A 1 -0.29 0.06 10.40
N ARG A 2 0.97 0.13 10.84
CA ARG A 2 1.82 1.31 10.70
C ARG A 2 3.26 0.88 10.50
N LEU A 3 3.98 1.58 9.62
CA LEU A 3 5.41 1.43 9.44
C LEU A 3 6.13 1.88 10.72
N GLU A 4 7.18 1.17 11.12
CA GLU A 4 8.08 1.63 12.19
C GLU A 4 8.68 3.01 11.86
N ASP A 5 9.22 3.72 12.85
CA ASP A 5 9.56 5.14 12.74
C ASP A 5 10.57 5.46 11.62
N ASN A 6 10.04 5.73 10.42
CA ASN A 6 10.75 6.10 9.21
C ASN A 6 10.04 7.28 8.53
N PRO A 7 10.21 8.51 9.06
CA PRO A 7 9.51 9.68 8.56
C PRO A 7 9.88 10.04 7.11
N GLN A 8 11.08 9.69 6.65
CA GLN A 8 11.52 9.92 5.28
C GLN A 8 10.71 9.06 4.29
N ALA A 9 10.51 7.77 4.60
CA ALA A 9 9.69 6.90 3.77
C ALA A 9 8.22 7.34 3.75
N VAL A 10 7.70 7.79 4.90
CA VAL A 10 6.33 8.32 4.98
C VAL A 10 6.19 9.58 4.12
N ALA A 11 7.14 10.51 4.19
CA ALA A 11 7.12 11.72 3.35
C ALA A 11 7.18 11.37 1.85
N ALA A 12 8.06 10.46 1.45
CA ALA A 12 8.15 9.99 0.07
C ALA A 12 6.85 9.33 -0.41
N ALA A 13 6.20 8.56 0.47
CA ALA A 13 4.91 7.92 0.17
C ALA A 13 3.79 8.95 -0.01
N VAL A 14 3.74 10.00 0.81
CA VAL A 14 2.80 11.12 0.65
C VAL A 14 3.04 11.83 -0.69
N ASP A 15 4.28 12.25 -0.97
CA ASP A 15 4.65 12.92 -2.22
C ASP A 15 4.28 12.08 -3.45
N TYR A 16 4.48 10.76 -3.39
CA TYR A 16 4.10 9.85 -4.45
C TYR A 16 2.58 9.80 -4.63
N ALA A 17 1.82 9.62 -3.54
CA ALA A 17 0.38 9.50 -3.56
C ALA A 17 -0.31 10.78 -4.08
N GLU A 18 0.19 11.95 -3.68
CA GLU A 18 -0.31 13.25 -4.16
C GLU A 18 -0.23 13.38 -5.68
N ARG A 19 0.85 12.88 -6.30
CA ARG A 19 1.01 12.88 -7.77
C ARG A 19 0.05 11.93 -8.50
N GLN A 20 -0.63 11.04 -7.77
CA GLN A 20 -1.61 10.12 -8.36
C GLN A 20 -3.04 10.67 -8.28
N VAL A 21 -3.28 11.76 -7.56
CA VAL A 21 -4.60 12.38 -7.43
C VAL A 21 -5.14 12.75 -8.82
N GLY A 22 -6.38 12.33 -9.09
CA GLY A 22 -7.06 12.57 -10.37
C GLY A 22 -6.76 11.56 -11.48
N LYS A 23 -5.85 10.60 -11.26
CA LYS A 23 -5.65 9.49 -12.21
C LYS A 23 -6.79 8.47 -12.12
N ASN A 24 -7.01 7.76 -13.23
CA ASN A 24 -8.01 6.70 -13.29
C ASN A 24 -7.61 5.49 -12.44
N TYR A 25 -8.62 4.79 -11.93
CA TYR A 25 -8.46 3.51 -11.27
C TYR A 25 -8.04 2.43 -12.27
N ASP A 26 -7.11 1.56 -11.89
CA ASP A 26 -6.75 0.40 -12.71
C ASP A 26 -7.73 -0.76 -12.50
N TRP A 27 -8.44 -1.13 -13.57
CA TRP A 27 -9.37 -2.25 -13.57
C TRP A 27 -8.75 -3.58 -14.02
N LEU A 28 -7.55 -3.55 -14.59
CA LEU A 28 -6.79 -4.74 -15.00
C LEU A 28 -5.99 -5.34 -13.85
N LEU A 29 -5.83 -4.58 -12.76
CA LEU A 29 -5.19 -4.99 -11.49
C LEU A 29 -3.74 -5.47 -11.63
N TRP A 30 -3.07 -5.20 -12.74
CA TRP A 30 -1.76 -5.77 -12.99
C TRP A 30 -0.66 -4.85 -12.45
N LYS A 31 0.16 -5.33 -11.49
CA LYS A 31 1.12 -4.48 -10.76
C LYS A 31 2.25 -3.87 -11.60
N SER A 32 2.39 -4.26 -12.87
CA SER A 32 3.37 -3.69 -13.78
C SER A 32 2.81 -2.53 -14.61
N ASN A 33 1.60 -2.06 -14.33
CA ASN A 33 1.00 -0.92 -15.01
C ASN A 33 1.21 0.37 -14.21
N GLU A 34 2.26 1.12 -14.53
CA GLU A 34 2.58 2.36 -13.81
C GLU A 34 1.70 3.57 -14.22
N ARG A 35 0.71 3.39 -15.12
CA ARG A 35 -0.12 4.50 -15.64
C ARG A 35 -1.35 4.79 -14.79
N SER A 36 -1.86 3.78 -14.10
CA SER A 36 -3.04 3.79 -13.25
C SER A 36 -2.80 2.79 -12.12
N HIS A 37 -3.37 3.04 -10.95
CA HIS A 37 -3.21 2.10 -9.83
C HIS A 37 -4.56 1.61 -9.34
N TYR A 38 -4.57 0.36 -8.86
CA TYR A 38 -5.63 -0.09 -7.95
C TYR A 38 -5.25 0.19 -6.49
N CYS A 39 -6.17 -0.09 -5.57
CA CYS A 39 -6.09 0.38 -4.20
C CYS A 39 -4.79 0.00 -3.48
N SER A 40 -4.43 -1.28 -3.47
CA SER A 40 -3.23 -1.78 -2.79
C SER A 40 -1.94 -1.51 -3.57
N GLU A 41 -1.99 -1.54 -4.89
CA GLU A 41 -0.83 -1.16 -5.73
C GLU A 41 -0.38 0.28 -5.48
N LEU A 42 -1.31 1.23 -5.35
CA LEU A 42 -0.98 2.62 -5.03
C LEU A 42 -0.16 2.74 -3.74
N ILE A 43 -0.60 2.05 -2.69
CA ILE A 43 0.08 2.06 -1.38
C ILE A 43 1.45 1.40 -1.48
N TRP A 44 1.54 0.26 -2.16
CA TRP A 44 2.80 -0.42 -2.37
C TRP A 44 3.81 0.43 -3.12
N HIS A 45 3.43 1.01 -4.27
CA HIS A 45 4.32 1.88 -5.03
C HIS A 45 4.78 3.11 -4.23
N ALA A 46 3.88 3.70 -3.43
CA ALA A 46 4.20 4.86 -2.60
C ALA A 46 5.33 4.58 -1.60
N TYR A 47 5.38 3.39 -1.00
CA TYR A 47 6.48 3.01 -0.12
C TYR A 47 7.69 2.43 -0.88
N LYS A 48 7.45 1.77 -2.01
CA LYS A 48 8.50 1.17 -2.84
C LYS A 48 9.46 2.19 -3.43
N VAL A 49 9.02 3.41 -3.73
CA VAL A 49 9.93 4.51 -4.16
C VAL A 49 10.97 4.89 -3.11
N SER A 50 10.74 4.54 -1.83
CA SER A 50 11.69 4.71 -0.73
C SER A 50 12.47 3.43 -0.39
N GLY A 51 12.31 2.37 -1.18
CA GLY A 51 12.99 1.07 -0.99
C GLY A 51 12.30 0.12 -0.02
N ILE A 52 11.07 0.42 0.42
CA ILE A 52 10.30 -0.44 1.32
C ILE A 52 9.34 -1.28 0.48
N ASP A 53 9.58 -2.58 0.42
CA ASP A 53 8.72 -3.51 -0.33
C ASP A 53 7.62 -4.07 0.60
N LEU A 54 6.39 -3.56 0.44
CA LEU A 54 5.23 -4.02 1.20
C LEU A 54 4.55 -5.25 0.61
N ASP A 55 5.01 -5.76 -0.53
CA ASP A 55 4.49 -6.97 -1.16
C ASP A 55 5.13 -8.20 -0.47
N SER A 56 4.31 -8.95 0.28
CA SER A 56 4.80 -10.05 1.12
C SER A 56 5.10 -11.35 0.37
N ASP A 57 4.53 -11.52 -0.83
CA ASP A 57 4.62 -12.76 -1.61
C ASP A 57 5.34 -12.59 -2.96
N GLY A 58 5.47 -11.35 -3.45
CA GLY A 58 6.18 -11.02 -4.68
C GLY A 58 5.43 -11.37 -5.97
N GLY A 59 4.14 -11.72 -5.89
CA GLY A 59 3.31 -12.22 -6.97
C GLY A 59 3.03 -11.21 -8.09
N LEU A 60 2.14 -11.52 -9.04
CA LEU A 60 1.82 -10.59 -10.14
C LEU A 60 0.87 -9.45 -9.72
N PHE A 61 0.32 -9.55 -8.51
CA PHE A 61 -0.61 -8.63 -7.89
C PHE A 61 -0.05 -8.23 -6.54
N VAL A 62 -0.50 -7.10 -5.99
CA VAL A 62 -0.26 -6.73 -4.60
C VAL A 62 -1.62 -6.59 -3.95
N THR A 63 -2.02 -7.53 -3.13
CA THR A 63 -3.31 -7.52 -2.46
C THR A 63 -3.27 -6.70 -1.16
N PRO A 64 -4.42 -6.33 -0.59
CA PRO A 64 -4.46 -5.77 0.76
C PRO A 64 -3.86 -6.71 1.82
N ASP A 65 -3.98 -8.02 1.63
CA ASP A 65 -3.40 -9.02 2.54
C ASP A 65 -1.87 -9.04 2.44
N ASP A 66 -1.30 -8.81 1.26
CA ASP A 66 0.17 -8.71 1.10
C ASP A 66 0.73 -7.55 1.91
N ILE A 67 0.10 -6.37 1.79
CA ILE A 67 0.45 -5.21 2.61
C ILE A 67 0.28 -5.54 4.09
N ALA A 68 -0.79 -6.24 4.45
CA ALA A 68 -1.08 -6.55 5.86
C ALA A 68 -0.09 -7.53 6.50
N ASN A 69 0.47 -8.44 5.70
CA ASN A 69 1.42 -9.45 6.13
C ASN A 69 2.88 -8.99 5.97
N SER A 70 3.13 -7.79 5.43
CA SER A 70 4.47 -7.24 5.24
C SER A 70 5.25 -7.18 6.56
N PRO A 71 6.51 -7.65 6.60
CA PRO A 71 7.34 -7.63 7.81
C PRO A 71 7.72 -6.21 8.26
N HIS A 72 7.46 -5.18 7.44
CA HIS A 72 7.75 -3.80 7.75
C HIS A 72 6.66 -3.12 8.61
N LEU A 73 5.48 -3.74 8.75
CA LEU A 73 4.33 -3.10 9.40
C LEU A 73 3.99 -3.73 10.75
N ALA A 74 3.74 -2.87 11.73
CA ALA A 74 3.22 -3.27 13.03
C ALA A 74 1.70 -3.02 13.12
N LYS A 75 0.99 -3.96 13.75
CA LYS A 75 -0.43 -3.80 14.05
C LYS A 75 -0.62 -2.88 15.27
N ILE A 76 -0.91 -1.62 15.01
CA ILE A 76 -1.14 -0.61 16.06
C ILE A 76 -2.58 -0.54 16.57
N HIS A 77 -3.54 -1.08 15.81
CA HIS A 77 -4.95 -0.96 16.14
C HIS A 77 -5.79 -2.04 15.43
N GLN A 78 -6.84 -2.51 16.10
CA GLN A 78 -7.86 -3.39 15.53
C GLN A 78 -9.22 -3.04 16.13
N GLN A 79 -10.13 -2.53 15.30
CA GLN A 79 -11.53 -2.41 15.69
C GLN A 79 -12.15 -3.81 15.66
N LYS A 80 -12.80 -4.20 16.76
CA LYS A 80 -13.66 -5.39 16.74
C LYS A 80 -14.86 -5.06 15.88
N ARG A 81 -15.19 -5.93 14.93
CA ARG A 81 -16.40 -5.76 14.11
C ARG A 81 -17.59 -5.74 15.07
N SER A 82 -18.34 -4.63 15.09
CA SER A 82 -19.60 -4.58 15.84
C SER A 82 -20.50 -5.66 15.29
N SER A 83 -20.83 -6.66 16.10
CA SER A 83 -21.92 -7.56 15.80
C SER A 83 -23.20 -6.77 15.98
N SER A 84 -23.71 -6.19 14.89
CA SER A 84 -25.09 -5.72 14.85
C SER A 84 -26.00 -6.93 15.12
N PRO A 85 -26.96 -6.83 16.05
CA PRO A 85 -27.94 -7.88 16.29
C PRO A 85 -28.84 -8.09 15.08
#